data_AF-A0A7R9EN32-F1
#
_entry.id   AF-A0A7R9EN32-F1
#
_cell.length_a   1.000
_cell.length_b   1.000
_cell.length_c   1.000
_cell.angle_alpha   90.00
_cell.angle_beta   90.00
_cell.angle_gamma   90.00
#
_symmetry.space_group_name_H-M   'P 1'
#
loop_
_entity.id
_entity.type
_entity.pdbx_description
1 polymer ?
#
loop_
_entity_poly.entity_id
_entity_poly.type
_entity_poly.pdbx_seq_one_letter_code
_entity_poly.pdbx_strand_id
1 'polypeptide(L)'
;MTSSGSLHVRDTDPSDAYARFYCQTTHRLTGERSLSLPGQIIVTEPEGNNPPRIEHSIPNVNARTGNPADLVCVAQGNPPPTYR
;
A
#
# COMPACT_ATOMS: atom_id res chain seq x y z
N MET A 1 -2.86 -7.80 2.36
CA MET A 1 -2.48 -6.96 3.52
C MET A 1 -1.05 -7.34 3.88
N THR A 2 -0.15 -6.37 4.05
CA THR A 2 1.25 -6.61 4.41
C THR A 2 1.36 -7.09 5.85
N SER A 3 2.52 -7.61 6.24
CA SER A 3 2.87 -7.96 7.62
C SER A 3 2.76 -6.78 8.59
N SER A 4 2.88 -5.54 8.08
CA SER A 4 2.67 -4.30 8.83
C SER A 4 1.20 -3.87 8.95
N GLY A 5 0.27 -4.58 8.32
CA GLY A 5 -1.16 -4.23 8.30
C GLY A 5 -1.57 -3.25 7.21
N SER A 6 -0.68 -2.90 6.28
CA SER A 6 -0.99 -2.01 5.15
C SER A 6 -1.75 -2.75 4.05
N LEU A 7 -2.66 -2.04 3.37
CA LEU A 7 -3.35 -2.55 2.18
C LEU A 7 -2.49 -2.28 0.94
N HIS A 8 -2.22 -3.31 0.16
CA HIS A 8 -1.54 -3.21 -1.13
C HIS A 8 -2.53 -3.62 -2.21
N VAL A 9 -2.80 -2.70 -3.15
CA VAL A 9 -3.67 -2.94 -4.32
C VAL A 9 -2.76 -2.98 -5.55
N ARG A 10 -2.91 -4.03 -6.37
CA ARG A 10 -2.10 -4.25 -7.57
C ARG A 10 -2.89 -3.85 -8.80
N ASP A 11 -2.18 -3.37 -9.81
CA ASP A 11 -2.73 -3.07 -11.14
C ASP A 11 -3.99 -2.22 -11.07
N THR A 12 -3.91 -1.12 -10.31
CA THR A 12 -5.06 -0.26 -10.02
C THR A 12 -5.70 0.29 -11.29
N ASP A 13 -7.03 0.20 -11.36
CA ASP A 13 -7.81 0.68 -12.49
C ASP A 13 -8.94 1.62 -12.03
N PRO A 14 -9.58 2.39 -12.94
CA PRO A 14 -10.61 3.36 -12.57
C PRO A 14 -11.79 2.78 -11.76
N SER A 15 -12.06 1.47 -11.84
CA SER A 15 -13.10 0.81 -11.06
C SER A 15 -12.76 0.74 -9.56
N ASP A 16 -11.47 0.72 -9.20
CA ASP A 16 -11.01 0.74 -7.79
C ASP A 16 -11.39 2.05 -7.09
N ALA A 17 -11.59 3.13 -7.85
CA ALA A 17 -12.01 4.41 -7.30
C ALA A 17 -13.42 4.34 -6.68
N TYR A 18 -14.25 3.36 -7.03
CA TYR A 18 -15.58 3.19 -6.42
C TYR A 18 -15.53 2.45 -5.07
N ALA A 19 -14.42 1.78 -4.77
CA ALA A 19 -14.25 1.05 -3.52
C ALA A 19 -13.98 2.01 -2.34
N ARG A 20 -14.51 1.64 -1.16
CA ARG A 20 -14.21 2.30 0.11
C ARG A 20 -13.46 1.33 1.00
N PHE A 21 -12.25 1.71 1.39
CA PHE A 21 -11.38 0.90 2.23
C PHE A 21 -11.39 1.41 3.66
N TYR A 22 -11.40 0.50 4.63
CA TYR A 22 -11.39 0.83 6.04
C TYR A 22 -10.30 0.03 6.74
N CYS A 23 -9.62 0.66 7.69
CA CYS A 23 -8.76 -0.04 8.63
C CYS A 23 -9.55 -0.36 9.90
N GLN A 24 -9.60 -1.63 10.29
CA GLN A 24 -10.10 -2.03 11.60
C GLN A 24 -8.92 -2.38 12.50
N THR A 25 -8.77 -1.65 13.60
CA THR A 25 -7.76 -1.93 14.62
C THR A 25 -8.39 -2.68 15.80
N THR A 26 -7.57 -3.44 16.53
CA THR A 26 -8.00 -4.10 17.77
C THR A 26 -6.96 -3.84 18.85
N HIS A 27 -7.39 -3.24 19.95
CA HIS A 27 -6.53 -2.97 21.09
C HIS A 27 -6.21 -4.27 21.82
N ARG A 28 -4.92 -4.64 21.88
CA ARG A 28 -4.51 -5.98 22.35
C ARG A 28 -4.84 -6.27 23.82
N LEU A 29 -4.89 -5.25 24.68
CA LEU A 29 -5.12 -5.42 26.12
C LEU A 29 -6.60 -5.41 26.49
N THR A 30 -7.40 -4.54 25.85
CA THR A 30 -8.83 -4.36 26.18
C THR A 30 -9.75 -5.13 25.23
N GLY A 31 -9.25 -5.55 24.07
CA GLY A 31 -10.04 -6.19 23.01
C GLY A 31 -10.91 -5.21 22.22
N GLU A 32 -10.88 -3.92 22.53
CA GLU A 32 -11.68 -2.90 21.84
C GLU A 32 -11.35 -2.84 20.35
N ARG A 33 -12.37 -2.74 19.51
CA ARG A 33 -12.24 -2.63 18.05
C ARG A 33 -12.66 -1.24 17.61
N SER A 34 -11.83 -0.60 16.79
CA SER A 34 -12.11 0.73 16.26
C SER A 34 -11.92 0.72 14.74
N LEU A 35 -12.84 1.34 14.02
CA LEU A 35 -12.83 1.47 12.57
C LEU A 35 -12.38 2.88 12.18
N SER A 36 -11.51 2.99 11.17
CA SER A 36 -11.10 4.28 10.62
C SER A 36 -12.23 4.93 9.79
N LEU A 37 -12.05 6.21 9.45
CA LEU A 37 -12.77 6.81 8.33
C LEU A 37 -12.39 6.09 7.02
N PRO A 38 -13.27 6.10 6.00
CA PRO A 38 -12.98 5.47 4.72
C PRO A 38 -11.83 6.16 3.99
N GLY A 39 -10.92 5.36 3.44
CA GLY A 39 -9.99 5.76 2.39
C GLY A 39 -10.52 5.38 1.00
N GLN A 40 -10.16 6.17 0.00
CA GLN A 40 -10.50 5.95 -1.41
C GLN A 40 -9.25 6.08 -2.26
N ILE A 41 -9.17 5.30 -3.33
CA ILE A 41 -8.09 5.38 -4.32
C ILE A 41 -8.51 6.40 -5.38
N ILE A 42 -7.63 7.34 -5.69
CA ILE A 42 -7.81 8.27 -6.81
C ILE A 42 -6.90 7.80 -7.93
N VAL A 43 -7.50 7.35 -9.04
CA VAL A 43 -6.77 6.93 -10.23
C VAL A 43 -6.72 8.10 -11.21
N THR A 44 -5.51 8.53 -11.57
CA THR A 44 -5.27 9.63 -12.51
C THR A 44 -4.68 9.11 -13.80
N GLU A 45 -5.19 9.59 -14.93
CA GLU A 45 -4.56 9.33 -16.23
C GLU A 45 -3.27 10.15 -16.36
N PRO A 46 -2.13 9.53 -16.74
CA PRO A 46 -0.86 10.22 -16.84
C PRO A 46 -0.79 11.09 -18.11
N GLU A 47 -0.32 12.34 -17.95
CA GLU A 47 0.00 13.22 -19.07
C GLU A 47 1.39 12.87 -19.64
N GLY A 48 1.41 12.04 -20.69
CA GLY A 48 2.67 11.67 -21.35
C GLY A 48 3.59 10.77 -20.53
N ASN A 49 4.86 10.72 -20.91
CA ASN A 49 5.86 9.85 -20.28
C ASN A 49 6.38 10.47 -18.98
N ASN A 50 6.21 9.75 -17.87
CA ASN A 50 6.66 10.14 -16.54
C ASN A 50 7.68 9.11 -16.03
N PRO A 51 8.94 9.52 -15.76
CA PRO A 51 9.95 8.58 -15.28
C PRO A 51 9.56 7.99 -13.91
N PRO A 52 9.91 6.73 -13.63
CA PRO A 52 9.67 6.12 -12.33
C PRO A 52 10.23 6.93 -11.16
N ARG A 53 9.36 7.29 -10.22
CA ARG A 53 9.72 7.93 -8.95
C ARG A 53 9.32 7.03 -7.78
N ILE A 54 10.27 6.79 -6.88
CA ILE A 54 10.00 6.06 -5.64
C ILE A 54 9.31 7.02 -4.66
N GLU A 55 8.04 6.77 -4.37
CA GLU A 55 7.25 7.56 -3.42
C GLU A 55 7.40 7.02 -2.00
N HIS A 56 7.55 5.70 -1.86
CA HIS A 56 7.68 5.07 -0.55
C HIS A 56 8.62 3.86 -0.62
N SER A 57 9.60 3.84 0.28
CA SER A 57 10.44 2.68 0.51
C SER A 57 10.80 2.58 1.99
N ILE A 58 11.01 1.36 2.47
CA ILE A 58 11.44 1.10 3.85
C ILE A 58 12.92 0.67 3.80
N PRO A 59 13.86 1.53 4.22
CA PRO A 59 15.29 1.27 4.03
C PRO A 59 15.83 0.19 4.98
N ASN A 60 15.25 0.08 6.18
CA ASN A 60 15.67 -0.88 7.19
C ASN A 60 14.47 -1.71 7.65
N VAL A 61 14.51 -3.02 7.41
CA VAL A 61 13.46 -3.96 7.81
C VAL A 61 14.00 -4.91 8.86
N ASN A 62 13.42 -4.86 10.07
CA ASN A 62 13.74 -5.78 11.15
C ASN A 62 12.78 -6.97 11.10
N ALA A 63 13.34 -8.17 10.90
CA ALA A 63 12.58 -9.42 10.90
C ALA A 63 13.18 -10.40 11.91
N ARG A 64 12.30 -11.21 12.53
CA ARG A 64 12.77 -12.34 13.35
C ARG A 64 13.22 -13.47 12.42
N THR A 65 14.31 -14.13 12.77
CA THR A 65 14.80 -15.29 12.02
C THR A 65 13.70 -16.32 11.84
N GLY A 66 13.49 -16.75 10.58
CA GLY A 66 12.44 -17.71 10.21
C GLY A 66 11.08 -17.10 9.87
N ASN A 67 10.86 -15.80 10.09
CA ASN A 67 9.64 -15.11 9.68
C ASN A 67 9.81 -14.41 8.31
N PRO A 68 8.74 -14.30 7.51
CA PRO A 68 8.76 -13.52 6.28
C PRO A 68 8.96 -12.02 6.59
N ALA A 69 9.63 -11.33 5.68
CA ALA A 69 9.86 -9.90 5.74
C ALA A 69 9.33 -9.24 4.47
N ASP A 70 8.58 -8.15 4.60
CA ASP A 70 8.13 -7.37 3.45
C ASP A 70 9.15 -6.27 3.12
N LEU A 71 9.74 -6.35 1.93
CA LEU A 71 10.61 -5.32 1.39
C LEU A 71 9.78 -4.39 0.49
N VAL A 72 9.33 -3.28 1.06
CA VAL A 72 8.41 -2.37 0.37
C VAL A 72 9.19 -1.38 -0.50
N CYS A 73 8.88 -1.38 -1.80
CA CYS A 73 9.30 -0.38 -2.77
C CYS A 73 8.08 0.01 -3.60
N VAL A 74 7.62 1.25 -3.45
CA VAL A 74 6.47 1.79 -4.18
C VAL A 74 6.98 2.89 -5.10
N ALA A 75 6.94 2.61 -6.39
CA ALA A 75 7.28 3.55 -7.44
C ALA A 75 6.06 3.83 -8.33
N GLN A 76 5.96 5.06 -8.81
CA GLN A 76 4.95 5.51 -9.77
C GLN A 76 5.63 6.05 -11.02
N GLY A 77 5.02 5.82 -12.19
CA GLY A 77 5.55 6.25 -13.48
C GLY A 77 4.63 5.84 -14.62
N ASN A 78 4.82 6.46 -15.78
CA ASN A 78 4.12 6.09 -17.02
C ASN A 78 5.15 6.01 -18.16
N PRO A 79 5.44 4.83 -18.75
CA PRO A 79 4.80 3.54 -18.49
C PRO A 79 5.06 2.99 -17.08
N PRO A 80 4.26 2.01 -16.60
CA PRO A 80 4.42 1.43 -15.27
C PRO A 80 5.86 0.93 -15.02
N PRO A 81 6.43 1.18 -13.83
CA PRO A 81 7.80 0.81 -13.51
C PRO A 81 7.99 -0.71 -13.42
N THR A 82 9.22 -1.16 -13.66
CA THR A 82 9.63 -2.56 -13.45
C THR A 82 10.47 -2.69 -12.19
N TYR A 83 10.13 -3.65 -11.34
CA TYR A 83 10.87 -3.95 -10.11
C TYR A 83 11.87 -5.09 -10.37
N ARG A 84 13.07 -4.99 -9.79
CA ARG A 84 14.15 -5.99 -9.90
C ARG A 84 14.84 -6.19 -8.57
#